data_AF-A0A2S7TWG8-F1
#
_entry.id   AF-A0A2S7TWG8-F1
#
_cell.length_a   1.000
_cell.length_b   1.000
_cell.length_c   1.000
_cell.angle_alpha   90.00
_cell.angle_beta   90.00
_cell.angle_gamma   90.00
#
_symmetry.space_group_name_H-M   'P 1'
#
loop_
_entity.id
_entity.type
_entity.pdbx_description
1 polymer ?
#
loop_
_entity_poly.entity_id
_entity_poly.type
_entity_poly.pdbx_seq_one_letter_code
_entity_poly.pdbx_strand_id
1 'polypeptide(L)'
;MEFETWWLVLIPLIFSLGWMAARLEKRSDASVRGQLPASYFKGVNFLLSEQPDKAIDAFLEVAAIDTHTVELHFALANLFRKKGEIDRAIRVHQFLTTREQITPADREKATYELGVDFLRAGILDRAEQAFHSLSGSDMKAEASRQLLELYELEKAWDKAIAQAHKLREYGADVPAGDIAHFYCELAAQFIDAGDLPKAKAELQNALLTDAQNVRASLLLGDIYFTQNQFEEAIGQWRAAERQNPWYLPLVGPNMWAAFKKLEREEEGIAALLEYCTMYPSIDLLLVLAQAVEETKGPFAAFELLREQVRARPSLLGLDKLLEHQLRGKLDDDRMQDLRLTRELISKHTQRLERYRCQSCGFQAKKFYWQCPGCANWDSIVPRRAEELDFYPVSAKKAAHTPAHTH
;
A
#
# COMPACT_ATOMS: atom_id res chain seq x y z
N MET A 1 -1.86 -55.56 44.70
CA MET A 1 -0.91 -54.75 43.90
C MET A 1 0.42 -54.82 44.64
N GLU A 2 1.29 -55.72 44.21
CA GLU A 2 2.62 -55.85 44.80
C GLU A 2 3.49 -54.71 44.30
N PHE A 3 3.85 -53.79 45.19
CA PHE A 3 4.74 -52.69 44.87
C PHE A 3 6.15 -53.28 44.78
N GLU A 4 6.60 -53.46 43.55
CA GLU A 4 7.88 -54.06 43.22
C GLU A 4 9.02 -53.16 43.77
N THR A 5 9.75 -53.64 44.78
CA THR A 5 10.65 -52.84 45.63
C THR A 5 11.83 -52.20 44.90
N TRP A 6 12.10 -52.60 43.65
CA TRP A 6 13.15 -52.01 42.81
C TRP A 6 12.84 -50.57 42.37
N TRP A 7 11.56 -50.16 42.34
CA TRP A 7 11.18 -48.77 42.06
C TRP A 7 11.72 -47.77 43.09
N LEU A 8 11.91 -48.19 44.35
CA LEU A 8 12.47 -47.34 45.41
C LEU A 8 13.95 -46.98 45.18
N VAL A 9 14.67 -47.79 44.39
CA VAL A 9 16.07 -47.53 44.03
C VAL A 9 16.18 -46.86 42.66
N LEU A 10 15.34 -47.29 41.71
CA LEU A 10 15.39 -46.77 40.33
C LEU A 10 15.07 -45.28 40.26
N ILE A 11 14.04 -44.82 40.97
CA ILE A 11 13.60 -43.41 40.95
C ILE A 11 14.70 -42.45 41.46
N PRO A 12 15.30 -42.64 42.65
CA PRO A 12 16.38 -41.78 43.11
C PRO A 12 17.66 -41.91 42.28
N LEU A 13 17.90 -43.06 41.64
CA LEU A 13 19.05 -43.24 40.75
C LEU A 13 18.89 -42.44 39.44
N ILE A 14 17.72 -42.48 38.82
CA ILE A 14 17.41 -41.64 37.65
C ILE A 14 17.44 -40.15 38.04
N PHE A 15 16.91 -39.80 39.21
CA PHE A 15 16.93 -38.41 39.68
C PHE A 15 18.35 -37.91 39.96
N SER A 16 19.20 -38.72 40.58
CA SER A 16 20.60 -38.35 40.85
C SER A 16 21.44 -38.27 39.57
N LEU A 17 21.23 -39.18 38.61
CA LEU A 17 21.85 -39.09 37.29
C LEU A 17 21.37 -37.86 36.51
N GLY A 18 20.08 -37.56 36.53
CA GLY A 18 19.51 -36.35 35.93
C GLY A 18 20.04 -35.06 36.59
N TRP A 19 20.17 -35.05 37.91
CA TRP A 19 20.75 -33.92 38.66
C TRP A 19 22.24 -33.73 38.38
N MET A 20 22.99 -34.83 38.22
CA MET A 20 24.41 -34.79 37.87
C MET A 20 24.62 -34.36 36.41
N ALA A 21 23.78 -34.84 35.49
CA ALA A 21 23.73 -34.37 34.10
C ALA A 21 23.41 -32.87 34.03
N ALA A 22 22.40 -32.40 34.78
CA ALA A 22 22.06 -30.98 34.86
C ALA A 22 23.17 -30.11 35.46
N ARG A 23 24.00 -30.66 36.36
CA ARG A 23 25.19 -29.96 36.88
C ARG A 23 26.35 -29.90 35.89
N LEU A 24 26.51 -30.93 35.06
CA LEU A 24 27.50 -30.94 33.99
C LEU A 24 27.07 -29.99 32.86
N GLU A 25 25.78 -29.94 32.54
CA GLU A 25 25.19 -29.01 31.56
C GLU A 25 25.22 -27.55 32.06
N LYS A 26 25.00 -27.30 33.36
CA LYS A 26 25.25 -25.97 33.95
C LYS A 26 26.71 -25.54 33.88
N ARG A 27 27.67 -26.47 33.82
CA ARG A 27 29.08 -26.15 33.62
C ARG A 27 29.41 -25.82 32.15
N SER A 28 28.73 -26.44 31.18
CA SER A 28 28.85 -26.06 29.76
C SER A 28 28.13 -24.74 29.45
N ASP A 29 27.00 -24.45 30.09
CA ASP A 29 26.32 -23.14 29.96
C ASP A 29 27.11 -22.01 30.63
N ALA A 30 27.81 -22.30 31.74
CA ALA A 30 28.69 -21.33 32.39
C ALA A 30 29.91 -20.95 31.53
N SER A 31 30.40 -21.84 30.65
CA SER A 31 31.47 -21.49 29.71
C SER A 31 31.00 -20.54 28.60
N VAL A 32 29.71 -20.54 28.25
CA VAL A 32 29.11 -19.58 27.30
C VAL A 32 28.79 -18.24 27.98
N ARG A 33 28.34 -18.26 29.24
CA ARG A 33 28.15 -17.03 30.05
C ARG A 33 29.44 -16.33 30.45
N GLY A 34 30.60 -16.98 30.33
CA GLY A 34 31.90 -16.43 30.70
C GLY A 34 32.54 -15.46 29.70
N GLN A 35 31.93 -15.22 28.54
CA GLN A 35 32.57 -14.44 27.46
C GLN A 35 32.03 -13.01 27.27
N LEU A 36 30.86 -12.66 27.82
CA LEU A 36 30.25 -11.33 27.59
C LEU A 36 30.33 -10.45 28.86
N PRO A 37 30.88 -9.22 28.79
CA PRO A 37 31.02 -8.32 29.94
C PRO A 37 29.69 -7.97 30.62
N ALA A 38 29.68 -7.72 31.92
CA ALA A 38 28.48 -7.36 32.67
C ALA A 38 27.75 -6.11 32.10
N SER A 39 28.50 -5.17 31.51
CA SER A 39 27.95 -4.00 30.83
C SER A 39 27.12 -4.34 29.58
N TYR A 40 27.33 -5.50 28.93
CA TYR A 40 26.49 -5.97 27.82
C TYR A 40 25.07 -6.27 28.29
N PHE A 41 24.94 -7.06 29.37
CA PHE A 41 23.63 -7.37 29.96
C PHE A 41 22.96 -6.14 30.56
N LYS A 42 23.73 -5.18 31.07
CA LYS A 42 23.23 -3.86 31.50
C LYS A 42 22.61 -3.09 30.33
N GLY A 43 23.28 -3.06 29.18
CA GLY A 43 22.76 -2.47 27.94
C GLY A 43 21.46 -3.12 27.48
N VAL A 44 21.40 -4.46 27.44
CA VAL A 44 20.17 -5.20 27.10
C VAL A 44 19.04 -4.90 28.08
N ASN A 45 19.32 -4.85 29.38
CA ASN A 45 18.30 -4.53 30.39
C ASN A 45 17.73 -3.11 30.22
N PHE A 46 18.56 -2.15 29.83
CA PHE A 46 18.08 -0.81 29.50
C PHE A 46 17.19 -0.78 28.26
N LEU A 47 17.45 -1.62 27.25
CA LEU A 47 16.55 -1.77 26.10
C LEU A 47 15.19 -2.34 26.49
N LEU A 48 15.18 -3.38 27.34
CA LEU A 48 13.93 -3.96 27.87
C LEU A 48 13.15 -2.98 28.75
N SER A 49 13.84 -1.99 29.32
CA SER A 49 13.26 -0.95 30.16
C SER A 49 12.99 0.37 29.41
N GLU A 50 12.98 0.34 28.07
CA GLU A 50 12.75 1.49 27.18
C GLU A 50 13.66 2.71 27.44
N GLN A 51 14.91 2.47 27.85
CA GLN A 51 15.93 3.50 28.14
C GLN A 51 17.09 3.43 27.14
N PRO A 52 16.90 3.88 25.88
CA PRO A 52 17.89 3.71 24.81
C PRO A 52 19.20 4.46 25.05
N ASP A 53 19.17 5.65 25.66
CA ASP A 53 20.39 6.45 25.91
C ASP A 53 21.36 5.72 26.85
N LYS A 54 20.84 5.17 27.96
CA LYS A 54 21.67 4.40 28.90
C LYS A 54 22.13 3.07 28.31
N ALA A 55 21.35 2.49 27.40
CA ALA A 55 21.76 1.30 26.67
C ALA A 55 22.95 1.61 25.76
N ILE A 56 22.93 2.73 25.03
CA ILE A 56 24.03 3.19 24.19
C ILE A 56 25.29 3.38 25.05
N ASP A 57 25.21 4.08 26.18
CA ASP A 57 26.37 4.31 27.05
C ASP A 57 26.97 2.98 27.54
N ALA A 58 26.11 2.07 28.02
CA ALA A 58 26.54 0.75 28.48
C ALA A 58 27.17 -0.09 27.35
N PHE A 59 26.67 0.01 26.12
CA PHE A 59 27.24 -0.69 24.97
C PHE A 59 28.53 -0.06 24.46
N LEU A 60 28.67 1.27 24.54
CA LEU A 60 29.93 1.96 24.22
C LEU A 60 31.05 1.58 25.20
N GLU A 61 30.73 1.42 26.49
CA GLU A 61 31.69 0.89 27.48
C GLU A 61 32.19 -0.51 27.08
N VAL A 62 31.29 -1.38 26.62
CA VAL A 62 31.65 -2.74 26.18
C VAL A 62 32.48 -2.69 24.89
N ALA A 63 32.06 -1.91 23.90
CA ALA A 63 32.74 -1.81 22.61
C ALA A 63 34.15 -1.21 22.73
N ALA A 64 34.40 -0.40 23.76
CA ALA A 64 35.74 0.11 24.07
C ALA A 64 36.68 -0.96 24.63
N ILE A 65 36.15 -2.03 25.25
CA ILE A 65 36.92 -3.10 25.89
C ILE A 65 37.05 -4.31 24.95
N ASP A 66 35.96 -4.69 24.29
CA ASP A 66 35.90 -5.75 23.30
C ASP A 66 35.42 -5.19 21.95
N THR A 67 36.38 -4.86 21.10
CA THR A 67 36.14 -4.40 19.73
C THR A 67 35.71 -5.54 18.80
N HIS A 68 35.74 -6.80 19.26
CA HIS A 68 35.58 -7.94 18.38
C HIS A 68 34.14 -8.41 18.20
N THR A 69 33.23 -8.04 19.11
CA THR A 69 31.82 -8.46 19.07
C THR A 69 31.06 -7.77 17.94
N VAL A 70 30.77 -8.48 16.85
CA VAL A 70 30.06 -7.93 15.68
C VAL A 70 28.60 -7.60 16.02
N GLU A 71 27.95 -8.43 16.83
CA GLU A 71 26.56 -8.27 17.26
C GLU A 71 26.35 -6.98 18.06
N LEU A 72 27.34 -6.60 18.88
CA LEU A 72 27.31 -5.36 19.65
C LEU A 72 27.31 -4.13 18.74
N HIS A 73 28.11 -4.16 17.67
CA HIS A 73 28.16 -3.06 16.70
C HIS A 73 26.84 -2.93 15.94
N PHE A 74 26.22 -4.04 15.54
CA PHE A 74 24.87 -4.02 14.96
C PHE A 74 23.83 -3.42 15.93
N ALA A 75 23.87 -3.82 17.21
CA ALA A 75 22.96 -3.29 18.22
C ALA A 75 23.16 -1.77 18.41
N LEU A 76 24.41 -1.32 18.52
CA LEU A 76 24.76 0.11 18.62
C LEU A 76 24.28 0.92 17.41
N ALA A 77 24.54 0.44 16.20
CA ALA A 77 24.13 1.13 14.98
C ALA A 77 22.61 1.25 14.88
N ASN A 78 21.87 0.18 15.20
CA ASN A 78 20.42 0.20 15.26
C ASN A 78 19.88 1.22 16.28
N LEU A 79 20.54 1.35 17.44
CA LEU A 79 20.16 2.35 18.44
C LEU A 79 20.44 3.77 17.98
N PHE A 80 21.60 4.02 17.36
CA PHE A 80 21.89 5.32 16.75
C PHE A 80 20.85 5.68 15.68
N ARG A 81 20.49 4.72 14.83
CA ARG A 81 19.44 4.91 13.82
C ARG A 81 18.08 5.23 14.45
N LYS A 82 17.64 4.48 15.46
CA LYS A 82 16.37 4.74 16.17
C LYS A 82 16.34 6.12 16.85
N LYS A 83 17.48 6.61 17.32
CA LYS A 83 17.63 7.95 17.91
C LYS A 83 17.70 9.08 16.88
N GLY A 84 17.87 8.76 15.60
CA GLY A 84 18.10 9.74 14.54
C GLY A 84 19.55 10.19 14.40
N GLU A 85 20.50 9.57 15.12
CA GLU A 85 21.94 9.80 14.98
C GLU A 85 22.49 9.00 13.76
N ILE A 86 21.92 9.23 12.58
CA ILE A 86 22.15 8.41 11.37
C ILE A 86 23.64 8.37 10.98
N ASP A 87 24.36 9.49 11.09
CA ASP A 87 25.79 9.55 10.77
C ASP A 87 26.64 8.59 11.61
N ARG A 88 26.24 8.34 12.86
CA ARG A 88 26.94 7.38 13.72
C ARG A 88 26.61 5.95 13.32
N ALA A 89 25.35 5.67 12.97
CA ALA A 89 24.95 4.36 12.45
C ALA A 89 25.74 4.01 11.17
N ILE A 90 25.80 4.95 10.22
CA ILE A 90 26.59 4.82 8.98
C ILE A 90 28.05 4.49 9.29
N ARG A 91 28.70 5.23 10.21
CA ARG A 91 30.10 4.97 10.56
C ARG A 91 30.31 3.57 11.15
N VAL A 92 29.39 3.11 12.01
CA VAL A 92 29.49 1.78 12.62
C VAL A 92 29.30 0.68 11.56
N HIS A 93 28.29 0.76 10.70
CA HIS A 93 28.11 -0.24 9.65
C HIS A 93 29.22 -0.19 8.58
N GLN A 94 29.70 0.99 8.19
CA GLN A 94 30.89 1.12 7.32
C GLN A 94 32.12 0.44 7.92
N PHE A 95 32.37 0.65 9.21
CA PHE A 95 33.45 -0.02 9.92
C PHE A 95 33.30 -1.55 9.84
N LEU A 96 32.09 -2.09 10.03
CA LEU A 96 31.84 -3.53 9.90
C LEU A 96 32.09 -4.04 8.47
N THR A 97 31.66 -3.31 7.43
CA THR A 97 31.85 -3.74 6.03
C THR A 97 33.32 -3.81 5.58
N THR A 98 34.19 -3.00 6.19
CA THR A 98 35.61 -2.88 5.83
C THR A 98 36.55 -3.70 6.72
N ARG A 99 36.03 -4.30 7.79
CA ARG A 99 36.79 -5.10 8.75
C ARG A 99 37.34 -6.37 8.12
N GLU A 100 38.61 -6.69 8.38
CA GLU A 100 39.26 -7.89 7.81
C GLU A 100 38.71 -9.20 8.39
N GLN A 101 38.51 -9.27 9.71
CA GLN A 101 38.03 -10.45 10.42
C GLN A 101 36.51 -10.38 10.66
N ILE A 102 35.73 -10.41 9.59
CA ILE A 102 34.26 -10.50 9.64
C ILE A 102 33.79 -11.66 8.76
N THR A 103 32.75 -12.38 9.19
CA THR A 103 32.19 -13.46 8.37
C THR A 103 31.55 -12.87 7.10
N PRO A 104 31.49 -13.63 5.98
CA PRO A 104 30.81 -13.17 4.77
C PRO A 104 29.35 -12.78 5.01
N ALA A 105 28.62 -13.59 5.79
CA ALA A 105 27.22 -13.33 6.14
C ALA A 105 27.05 -12.04 6.95
N ASP A 106 27.93 -11.79 7.93
CA ASP A 106 27.89 -10.54 8.70
C ASP A 106 28.27 -9.33 7.85
N ARG A 107 29.18 -9.49 6.87
CA ARG A 107 29.52 -8.43 5.92
C ARG A 107 28.35 -8.08 5.02
N GLU A 108 27.63 -9.08 4.51
CA GLU A 108 26.41 -8.90 3.72
C GLU A 108 25.34 -8.18 4.54
N LYS A 109 25.12 -8.62 5.79
CA LYS A 109 24.22 -7.95 6.74
C LYS A 109 24.62 -6.52 7.03
N ALA A 110 25.90 -6.25 7.28
CA ALA A 110 26.40 -4.90 7.49
C ALA A 110 26.22 -4.02 6.25
N THR A 111 26.38 -4.58 5.06
CA THR A 111 26.16 -3.87 3.79
C THR A 111 24.68 -3.56 3.57
N TYR A 112 23.79 -4.48 3.89
CA TYR A 112 22.34 -4.27 3.84
C TYR A 112 21.92 -3.16 4.81
N GLU A 113 22.33 -3.25 6.07
CA GLU A 113 22.01 -2.27 7.10
C GLU A 113 22.60 -0.88 6.79
N LEU A 114 23.79 -0.84 6.19
CA LEU A 114 24.39 0.40 5.67
C LEU A 114 23.54 1.02 4.55
N GLY A 115 22.99 0.21 3.66
CA GLY A 115 22.03 0.66 2.64
C GLY A 115 20.79 1.29 3.26
N VAL A 116 20.23 0.64 4.29
CA VAL A 116 19.09 1.18 5.07
C VAL A 116 19.45 2.51 5.75
N ASP A 117 20.65 2.63 6.32
CA ASP A 117 21.12 3.88 6.91
C ASP A 117 21.23 5.01 5.87
N PHE A 118 21.74 4.70 4.67
CA PHE A 118 21.78 5.67 3.57
C PHE A 118 20.40 6.12 3.11
N LEU A 119 19.41 5.21 3.04
CA LEU A 119 18.01 5.58 2.77
C LEU A 119 17.48 6.55 3.83
N ARG A 120 17.72 6.27 5.12
CA ARG A 120 17.30 7.14 6.23
C ARG A 120 18.00 8.51 6.21
N ALA A 121 19.23 8.57 5.71
CA ALA A 121 19.97 9.80 5.50
C ALA A 121 19.58 10.55 4.21
N GLY A 122 18.76 9.96 3.34
CA GLY A 122 18.41 10.52 2.02
C GLY A 122 19.54 10.44 0.98
N ILE A 123 20.56 9.60 1.20
CA ILE A 123 21.70 9.41 0.29
C ILE A 123 21.39 8.25 -0.67
N LEU A 124 20.47 8.49 -1.59
CA LEU A 124 19.82 7.46 -2.41
C LEU A 124 20.82 6.69 -3.29
N ASP A 125 21.75 7.38 -3.97
CA ASP A 125 22.75 6.73 -4.86
C ASP A 125 23.61 5.69 -4.11
N ARG A 126 23.99 5.99 -2.86
CA ARG A 126 24.80 5.07 -2.06
C ARG A 126 23.99 3.91 -1.50
N ALA A 127 22.71 4.16 -1.17
CA ALA A 127 21.79 3.10 -0.81
C ALA A 127 21.61 2.12 -1.98
N GLU A 128 21.37 2.63 -3.20
CA GLU A 128 21.22 1.84 -4.42
C GLU A 128 22.46 0.96 -4.65
N GLN A 129 23.67 1.54 -4.56
CA GLN A 129 24.94 0.82 -4.70
C GLN A 129 25.10 -0.29 -3.65
N ALA A 130 24.78 0.00 -2.39
CA ALA A 130 24.86 -0.98 -1.31
C ALA A 130 23.94 -2.18 -1.57
N PHE A 131 22.70 -1.95 -1.96
CA PHE A 131 21.76 -3.04 -2.27
C PHE A 131 22.13 -3.81 -3.54
N HIS A 132 22.62 -3.15 -4.60
CA HIS A 132 23.10 -3.84 -5.80
C HIS A 132 24.26 -4.80 -5.52
N SER A 133 25.15 -4.43 -4.60
CA SER A 133 26.29 -5.28 -4.20
C SER A 133 25.86 -6.60 -3.55
N LEU A 134 24.61 -6.68 -3.07
CA LEU A 134 24.02 -7.86 -2.44
C LEU A 134 23.32 -8.81 -3.43
N SER A 135 23.32 -8.51 -4.73
CA SER A 135 22.58 -9.30 -5.73
C SER A 135 23.02 -10.77 -5.86
N GLY A 136 24.23 -11.11 -5.44
CA GLY A 136 24.76 -12.48 -5.38
C GLY A 136 24.74 -13.13 -3.99
N SER A 137 24.24 -12.43 -2.97
CA SER A 137 24.22 -12.88 -1.58
C SER A 137 22.96 -13.65 -1.20
N ASP A 138 22.94 -14.20 0.02
CA ASP A 138 21.72 -14.75 0.61
C ASP A 138 20.67 -13.65 0.88
N MET A 139 21.09 -12.40 1.02
CA MET A 139 20.23 -11.22 1.23
C MET A 139 19.68 -10.58 -0.05
N LYS A 140 19.87 -11.23 -1.22
CA LYS A 140 19.48 -10.68 -2.51
C LYS A 140 17.99 -10.33 -2.59
N ALA A 141 17.12 -11.07 -1.91
CA ALA A 141 15.67 -10.83 -1.93
C ALA A 141 15.30 -9.60 -1.10
N GLU A 142 15.89 -9.44 0.08
CA GLU A 142 15.73 -8.30 0.97
C GLU A 142 16.26 -7.03 0.33
N ALA A 143 17.48 -7.08 -0.22
CA ALA A 143 18.08 -5.96 -0.95
C ALA A 143 17.25 -5.59 -2.18
N SER A 144 16.75 -6.59 -2.91
CA SER A 144 15.88 -6.38 -4.07
C SER A 144 14.56 -5.70 -3.70
N ARG A 145 13.98 -6.02 -2.54
CA ARG A 145 12.78 -5.34 -2.02
C ARG A 145 13.07 -3.88 -1.68
N GLN A 146 14.20 -3.58 -1.03
CA GLN A 146 14.60 -2.20 -0.75
C GLN A 146 14.83 -1.39 -2.04
N LEU A 147 15.42 -1.99 -3.07
CA LEU A 147 15.58 -1.37 -4.39
C LEU A 147 14.24 -1.08 -5.06
N LEU A 148 13.28 -2.02 -4.97
CA LEU A 148 11.94 -1.80 -5.52
C LEU A 148 11.25 -0.61 -4.84
N GLU A 149 11.24 -0.59 -3.50
CA GLU A 149 10.67 0.53 -2.72
C GLU A 149 11.35 1.87 -3.06
N LEU A 150 12.67 1.87 -3.26
CA LEU A 150 13.43 3.05 -3.68
C LEU A 150 12.99 3.54 -5.07
N TYR A 151 12.89 2.64 -6.06
CA TYR A 151 12.48 3.02 -7.41
C TYR A 151 11.03 3.49 -7.50
N GLU A 152 10.12 2.94 -6.67
CA GLU A 152 8.77 3.47 -6.53
C GLU A 152 8.77 4.89 -5.96
N LEU A 153 9.60 5.16 -4.95
CA LEU A 153 9.73 6.50 -4.33
C LEU A 153 10.28 7.53 -5.33
N GLU A 154 11.28 7.13 -6.12
CA GLU A 154 11.90 7.97 -7.17
C GLU A 154 11.03 8.09 -8.43
N LYS A 155 9.95 7.29 -8.54
CA LYS A 155 9.11 7.15 -9.74
C LYS A 155 9.91 6.69 -10.97
N ALA A 156 10.97 5.91 -10.74
CA ALA A 156 11.77 5.26 -11.77
C ALA A 156 11.09 3.93 -12.17
N TRP A 157 9.93 4.03 -12.84
CA TRP A 157 9.04 2.88 -13.06
C TRP A 157 9.64 1.79 -13.94
N ASP A 158 10.49 2.16 -14.91
CA ASP A 158 11.26 1.21 -15.72
C ASP A 158 12.16 0.32 -14.85
N LYS A 159 12.90 0.93 -13.92
CA LYS A 159 13.71 0.21 -12.94
C LYS A 159 12.85 -0.59 -11.97
N ALA A 160 11.74 -0.04 -11.50
CA ALA A 160 10.80 -0.71 -10.58
C ALA A 160 10.22 -1.99 -11.21
N ILE A 161 9.80 -1.95 -12.48
CA ILE A 161 9.31 -3.12 -13.21
C ILE A 161 10.39 -4.21 -13.29
N ALA A 162 11.60 -3.84 -13.73
CA ALA A 162 12.71 -4.79 -13.84
C ALA A 162 13.04 -5.41 -12.47
N GLN A 163 13.04 -4.59 -11.41
CA GLN A 163 13.34 -5.04 -10.06
C GLN A 163 12.23 -5.94 -9.49
N ALA A 164 10.96 -5.66 -9.77
CA ALA A 164 9.83 -6.48 -9.36
C ALA A 164 9.89 -7.88 -10.01
N HIS A 165 10.24 -7.97 -11.29
CA HIS A 165 10.46 -9.25 -11.96
C HIS A 165 11.62 -10.03 -11.34
N LYS A 166 12.76 -9.37 -11.10
CA LYS A 166 13.92 -9.98 -10.43
C LYS A 166 13.58 -10.46 -9.01
N LEU A 167 12.77 -9.71 -8.27
CA LEU A 167 12.30 -10.10 -6.94
C LEU A 167 11.41 -11.36 -7.00
N ARG A 168 10.55 -11.50 -8.02
CA ARG A 168 9.77 -12.73 -8.26
C ARG A 168 10.66 -13.92 -8.64
N GLU A 169 11.72 -13.71 -9.42
CA GLU A 169 12.71 -14.75 -9.73
C GLU A 169 13.42 -15.25 -8.47
N TYR A 170 13.59 -14.40 -7.46
CA TYR A 170 14.10 -14.78 -6.14
C TYR A 170 13.07 -15.50 -5.25
N GLY A 171 11.86 -15.75 -5.76
CA GLY A 171 10.80 -16.49 -5.05
C GLY A 171 9.93 -15.64 -4.13
N ALA A 172 10.08 -14.31 -4.15
CA ALA A 172 9.20 -13.43 -3.40
C ALA A 172 7.84 -13.24 -4.11
N ASP A 173 6.78 -13.13 -3.32
CA ASP A 173 5.45 -12.83 -3.83
C ASP A 173 5.31 -11.33 -4.07
N VAL A 174 5.42 -10.93 -5.34
CA VAL A 174 5.10 -9.57 -5.80
C VAL A 174 3.81 -9.66 -6.62
N PRO A 175 2.72 -9.00 -6.20
CA PRO A 175 1.45 -9.07 -6.90
C PRO A 175 1.58 -8.62 -8.36
N ALA A 176 1.06 -9.41 -9.29
CA ALA A 176 1.06 -9.04 -10.71
C ALA A 176 0.30 -7.71 -10.96
N GLY A 177 -0.73 -7.43 -10.16
CA GLY A 177 -1.45 -6.15 -10.22
C GLY A 177 -0.58 -4.94 -9.91
N ASP A 178 0.36 -5.05 -8.98
CA ASP A 178 1.26 -3.94 -8.62
C ASP A 178 2.23 -3.66 -9.79
N ILE A 179 2.77 -4.72 -10.40
CA ILE A 179 3.61 -4.60 -11.62
C ILE A 179 2.82 -3.96 -12.76
N ALA A 180 1.55 -4.35 -12.96
CA ALA A 180 0.68 -3.74 -13.95
C ALA A 180 0.43 -2.24 -13.67
N HIS A 181 0.36 -1.83 -12.40
CA HIS A 181 0.31 -0.40 -12.04
C HIS A 181 1.61 0.33 -12.34
N PHE A 182 2.78 -0.30 -12.17
CA PHE A 182 4.05 0.32 -12.59
C PHE A 182 4.09 0.58 -14.10
N TYR A 183 3.59 -0.36 -14.91
CA TYR A 183 3.41 -0.14 -16.35
C TYR A 183 2.43 1.01 -16.64
N CYS A 184 1.33 1.13 -15.87
CA CYS A 184 0.39 2.25 -16.00
C CYS A 184 1.01 3.61 -15.64
N GLU A 185 1.87 3.66 -14.63
CA GLU A 185 2.59 4.88 -14.25
C GLU A 185 3.63 5.26 -15.31
N LEU A 186 4.36 4.28 -15.86
CA LEU A 186 5.28 4.51 -16.98
C LEU A 186 4.53 5.00 -18.22
N ALA A 187 3.38 4.42 -18.52
CA ALA A 187 2.51 4.89 -19.58
C ALA A 187 2.03 6.32 -19.34
N ALA A 188 1.66 6.68 -18.10
CA ALA A 188 1.27 8.05 -17.75
C ALA A 188 2.40 9.06 -18.02
N GLN A 189 3.65 8.71 -17.71
CA GLN A 189 4.82 9.55 -18.06
C GLN A 189 4.95 9.74 -19.58
N PHE A 190 4.72 8.69 -20.38
CA PHE A 190 4.72 8.81 -21.85
C PHE A 190 3.54 9.62 -22.39
N ILE A 191 2.35 9.52 -21.77
CA ILE A 191 1.19 10.36 -22.11
C ILE A 191 1.54 11.84 -21.86
N ASP A 192 2.10 12.16 -20.69
CA ASP A 192 2.51 13.53 -20.33
C ASP A 192 3.59 14.07 -21.27
N ALA A 193 4.47 13.20 -21.77
CA ALA A 193 5.48 13.53 -22.79
C ALA A 193 4.92 13.60 -24.22
N GLY A 194 3.66 13.19 -24.45
CA GLY A 194 3.02 13.14 -25.76
C GLY A 194 3.37 11.92 -26.63
N ASP A 195 4.14 10.95 -26.10
CA ASP A 195 4.50 9.71 -26.81
C ASP A 195 3.41 8.63 -26.63
N LEU A 196 2.25 8.89 -27.25
CA LEU A 196 1.10 7.98 -27.19
C LEU A 196 1.38 6.55 -27.69
N PRO A 197 2.21 6.32 -28.74
CA PRO A 197 2.57 4.97 -29.15
C PRO A 197 3.27 4.17 -28.05
N LYS A 198 4.26 4.75 -27.36
CA LYS A 198 4.91 4.07 -26.23
C LYS A 198 3.96 3.88 -25.06
N ALA A 199 3.15 4.90 -24.74
CA ALA A 199 2.13 4.76 -23.69
C ALA A 199 1.20 3.57 -23.95
N LYS A 200 0.70 3.40 -25.19
CA LYS A 200 -0.14 2.24 -25.55
C LYS A 200 0.60 0.91 -25.38
N ALA A 201 1.87 0.83 -25.76
CA ALA A 201 2.67 -0.37 -25.60
C ALA A 201 2.83 -0.75 -24.11
N GLU A 202 3.10 0.21 -23.24
CA GLU A 202 3.21 -0.07 -21.80
C GLU A 202 1.86 -0.45 -21.17
N LEU A 203 0.75 0.15 -21.61
CA LEU A 203 -0.58 -0.27 -21.15
C LEU A 203 -0.96 -1.67 -21.64
N GLN A 204 -0.49 -2.08 -22.82
CA GLN A 204 -0.62 -3.46 -23.28
C GLN A 204 0.21 -4.41 -22.41
N ASN A 205 1.45 -4.03 -22.04
CA ASN A 205 2.26 -4.80 -21.09
C ASN A 205 1.57 -4.92 -19.72
N ALA A 206 0.90 -3.85 -19.25
CA ALA A 206 0.11 -3.89 -18.03
C ALA A 206 -1.00 -4.95 -18.11
N LEU A 207 -1.77 -4.98 -19.20
CA LEU A 207 -2.84 -5.96 -19.41
C LEU A 207 -2.34 -7.39 -19.66
N LEU A 208 -1.14 -7.55 -20.24
CA LEU A 208 -0.49 -8.86 -20.34
C LEU A 208 -0.03 -9.37 -18.97
N THR A 209 0.39 -8.47 -18.09
CA THR A 209 0.82 -8.80 -16.72
C THR A 209 -0.37 -9.10 -15.81
N ASP A 210 -1.41 -8.26 -15.88
CA ASP A 210 -2.68 -8.44 -15.18
C ASP A 210 -3.85 -8.06 -16.10
N ALA A 211 -4.52 -9.08 -16.64
CA ALA A 211 -5.67 -8.90 -17.52
C ALA A 211 -6.88 -8.26 -16.82
N GLN A 212 -6.90 -8.20 -15.48
CA GLN A 212 -7.93 -7.55 -14.68
C GLN A 212 -7.56 -6.11 -14.29
N ASN A 213 -6.44 -5.57 -14.79
CA ASN A 213 -6.04 -4.20 -14.49
C ASN A 213 -6.96 -3.18 -15.20
N VAL A 214 -7.86 -2.60 -14.41
CA VAL A 214 -8.84 -1.61 -14.86
C VAL A 214 -8.20 -0.31 -15.30
N ARG A 215 -7.16 0.13 -14.58
CA ARG A 215 -6.45 1.38 -14.84
C ARG A 215 -5.87 1.40 -16.25
N ALA A 216 -5.31 0.27 -16.71
CA ALA A 216 -4.75 0.13 -18.03
C ALA A 216 -5.82 0.34 -19.12
N SER A 217 -6.99 -0.29 -18.98
CA SER A 217 -8.13 -0.12 -19.89
C SER A 217 -8.66 1.32 -19.88
N LEU A 218 -8.72 1.96 -18.70
CA LEU A 218 -9.11 3.35 -18.56
C LEU A 218 -8.18 4.29 -19.35
N LEU A 219 -6.87 4.18 -19.12
CA LEU A 219 -5.87 5.00 -19.79
C LEU A 219 -5.82 4.73 -21.30
N LEU A 220 -5.99 3.48 -21.74
CA LEU A 220 -6.11 3.17 -23.16
C LEU A 220 -7.33 3.87 -23.78
N GLY A 221 -8.48 3.82 -23.11
CA GLY A 221 -9.69 4.53 -23.54
C GLY A 221 -9.47 6.03 -23.64
N ASP A 222 -8.79 6.63 -22.66
CA ASP A 222 -8.45 8.06 -22.69
C ASP A 222 -7.54 8.40 -23.87
N ILE A 223 -6.52 7.57 -24.17
CA ILE A 223 -5.68 7.76 -25.35
C ILE A 223 -6.51 7.69 -26.63
N TYR A 224 -7.37 6.67 -26.79
CA TYR A 224 -8.25 6.55 -27.96
C TYR A 224 -9.18 7.77 -28.10
N PHE A 225 -9.73 8.25 -26.99
CA PHE A 225 -10.58 9.44 -26.97
C PHE A 225 -9.83 10.69 -27.45
N THR A 226 -8.60 10.92 -26.98
CA THR A 226 -7.77 12.05 -27.45
C THR A 226 -7.42 11.98 -28.93
N GLN A 227 -7.40 10.77 -29.51
CA GLN A 227 -7.18 10.52 -30.93
C GLN A 227 -8.47 10.58 -31.77
N ASN A 228 -9.60 10.99 -31.18
CA ASN A 228 -10.94 10.98 -31.77
C ASN A 228 -11.43 9.58 -32.22
N GLN A 229 -10.85 8.53 -31.65
CA GLN A 229 -11.23 7.13 -31.86
C GLN A 229 -12.27 6.73 -30.80
N PHE A 230 -13.47 7.33 -30.90
CA PHE A 230 -14.48 7.27 -29.83
C PHE A 230 -15.08 5.88 -29.63
N GLU A 231 -15.26 5.08 -30.69
CA GLU A 231 -15.77 3.71 -30.58
C GLU A 231 -14.76 2.79 -29.87
N GLU A 232 -13.48 2.92 -30.22
CA GLU A 232 -12.39 2.19 -29.56
C GLU A 232 -12.28 2.59 -28.09
N ALA A 233 -12.43 3.89 -27.77
CA ALA A 233 -12.44 4.37 -26.39
C ALA A 233 -13.58 3.73 -25.57
N ILE A 234 -14.80 3.75 -26.10
CA ILE A 234 -15.96 3.08 -25.49
C ILE A 234 -15.70 1.57 -25.33
N GLY A 235 -15.05 0.93 -26.30
CA GLY A 235 -14.65 -0.47 -26.24
C GLY A 235 -13.73 -0.80 -25.06
N GLN A 236 -12.70 0.04 -24.81
CA GLN A 236 -11.79 -0.11 -23.67
C GLN A 236 -12.49 0.14 -22.33
N TRP A 237 -13.36 1.13 -22.27
CA TRP A 237 -14.15 1.44 -21.07
C TRP A 237 -15.18 0.36 -20.73
N ARG A 238 -15.76 -0.31 -21.73
CA ARG A 238 -16.55 -1.53 -21.52
C ARG A 238 -15.69 -2.72 -21.07
N ALA A 239 -14.40 -2.74 -21.41
CA ALA A 239 -13.49 -3.74 -20.85
C ALA A 239 -13.23 -3.48 -19.35
N ALA A 240 -13.06 -2.21 -18.95
CA ALA A 240 -12.95 -1.80 -17.55
C ALA A 240 -14.15 -2.27 -16.69
N GLU A 241 -15.37 -2.18 -17.22
CA GLU A 241 -16.56 -2.77 -16.60
C GLU A 241 -16.40 -4.27 -16.34
N ARG A 242 -16.03 -5.04 -17.37
CA ARG A 242 -15.87 -6.51 -17.26
C ARG A 242 -14.75 -6.91 -16.29
N GLN A 243 -13.71 -6.10 -16.18
CA GLN A 243 -12.59 -6.33 -15.27
C GLN A 243 -13.01 -6.06 -13.81
N ASN A 244 -13.60 -4.90 -13.56
CA ASN A 244 -14.14 -4.56 -12.25
C ASN A 244 -15.19 -3.43 -12.34
N PRO A 245 -16.48 -3.76 -12.19
CA PRO A 245 -17.56 -2.77 -12.28
C PRO A 245 -17.49 -1.66 -11.23
N TRP A 246 -16.77 -1.86 -10.12
CA TRP A 246 -16.67 -0.84 -9.07
C TRP A 246 -15.96 0.42 -9.51
N TYR A 247 -15.27 0.39 -10.65
CA TYR A 247 -14.56 1.54 -11.24
C TYR A 247 -15.36 2.30 -12.29
N LEU A 248 -16.60 1.88 -12.59
CA LEU A 248 -17.51 2.58 -13.50
C LEU A 248 -17.69 4.08 -13.18
N PRO A 249 -17.67 4.55 -11.92
CA PRO A 249 -17.72 5.98 -11.63
C PRO A 249 -16.57 6.80 -12.25
N LEU A 250 -15.40 6.18 -12.45
CA LEU A 250 -14.27 6.84 -13.12
C LEU A 250 -14.43 6.83 -14.66
N VAL A 251 -15.14 5.83 -15.18
CA VAL A 251 -15.38 5.63 -16.62
C VAL A 251 -16.49 6.54 -17.15
N GLY A 252 -17.57 6.67 -16.36
CA GLY A 252 -18.84 7.27 -16.78
C GLY A 252 -18.72 8.65 -17.46
N PRO A 253 -17.98 9.62 -16.90
CA PRO A 253 -17.85 10.95 -17.50
C PRO A 253 -17.26 10.93 -18.91
N ASN A 254 -16.18 10.15 -19.11
CA ASN A 254 -15.51 10.06 -20.41
C ASN A 254 -16.36 9.28 -21.42
N MET A 255 -17.05 8.23 -20.95
CA MET A 255 -17.99 7.47 -21.77
C MET A 255 -19.16 8.35 -22.25
N TRP A 256 -19.73 9.18 -21.37
CA TRP A 256 -20.75 10.17 -21.74
C TRP A 256 -20.22 11.17 -22.77
N ALA A 257 -19.02 11.70 -22.56
CA ALA A 257 -18.39 12.62 -23.50
C ALA A 257 -18.20 11.98 -24.89
N ALA A 258 -17.84 10.70 -24.97
CA ALA A 258 -17.69 9.97 -26.23
C ALA A 258 -19.02 9.76 -26.94
N PHE A 259 -20.08 9.37 -26.23
CA PHE A 259 -21.41 9.23 -26.83
C PHE A 259 -21.93 10.56 -27.40
N LYS A 260 -21.68 11.69 -26.72
CA LYS A 260 -21.99 13.02 -27.27
C LYS A 260 -21.19 13.34 -28.54
N LYS A 261 -19.92 12.96 -28.61
CA LYS A 261 -19.09 13.17 -29.81
C LYS A 261 -19.53 12.32 -31.00
N LEU A 262 -20.17 11.19 -30.72
CA LEU A 262 -20.74 10.29 -31.72
C LEU A 262 -22.21 10.60 -32.06
N GLU A 263 -22.83 11.60 -31.42
CA GLU A 263 -24.27 11.91 -31.58
C GLU A 263 -25.17 10.70 -31.26
N ARG A 264 -24.78 9.93 -30.23
CA ARG A 264 -25.45 8.69 -29.76
C ARG A 264 -25.87 8.83 -28.30
N GLU A 265 -26.44 9.97 -27.93
CA GLU A 265 -26.80 10.32 -26.56
C GLU A 265 -27.79 9.34 -25.93
N GLU A 266 -28.80 8.89 -26.68
CA GLU A 266 -29.80 7.93 -26.18
C GLU A 266 -29.16 6.60 -25.78
N GLU A 267 -28.21 6.10 -26.58
CA GLU A 267 -27.46 4.89 -26.28
C GLU A 267 -26.56 5.07 -25.07
N GLY A 268 -25.92 6.24 -24.94
CA GLY A 268 -25.10 6.57 -23.78
C GLY A 268 -25.89 6.63 -22.48
N ILE A 269 -27.07 7.27 -22.50
CA ILE A 269 -27.97 7.30 -21.35
C ILE A 269 -28.45 5.89 -21.00
N ALA A 270 -28.80 5.07 -21.99
CA ALA A 270 -29.22 3.68 -21.75
C ALA A 270 -28.12 2.85 -21.08
N ALA A 271 -26.88 2.95 -21.57
CA ALA A 271 -25.73 2.25 -20.99
C ALA A 271 -25.44 2.69 -19.54
N LEU A 272 -25.45 4.01 -19.28
CA LEU A 272 -25.24 4.54 -17.92
C LEU A 272 -26.36 4.13 -16.96
N LEU A 273 -27.61 4.10 -17.43
CA LEU A 273 -28.75 3.64 -16.64
C LEU A 273 -28.63 2.15 -16.29
N GLU A 274 -28.21 1.32 -17.25
CA GLU A 274 -27.93 -0.10 -17.02
C GLU A 274 -26.88 -0.28 -15.92
N TYR A 275 -25.77 0.48 -16.02
CA TYR A 275 -24.71 0.46 -15.02
C TYR A 275 -25.17 0.93 -13.63
N CYS A 276 -25.92 2.04 -13.54
CA CYS A 276 -26.48 2.49 -12.25
C CYS A 276 -27.43 1.46 -11.62
N THR A 277 -28.17 0.72 -12.45
CA THR A 277 -29.10 -0.30 -11.98
C THR A 277 -28.36 -1.49 -11.39
N MET A 278 -27.38 -2.02 -12.14
CA MET A 278 -26.58 -3.19 -11.75
C MET A 278 -25.58 -2.88 -10.63
N TYR A 279 -24.89 -1.75 -10.73
CA TYR A 279 -23.77 -1.35 -9.88
C TYR A 279 -24.03 0.04 -9.27
N PRO A 280 -24.90 0.13 -8.25
CA PRO A 280 -25.22 1.40 -7.62
C PRO A 280 -23.98 2.15 -7.14
N SER A 281 -23.80 3.35 -7.70
CA SER A 281 -22.88 4.34 -7.20
C SER A 281 -23.46 5.75 -7.28
N ILE A 282 -23.26 6.55 -6.23
CA ILE A 282 -23.66 7.96 -6.23
C ILE A 282 -22.91 8.76 -7.29
N ASP A 283 -21.61 8.54 -7.44
CA ASP A 283 -20.79 9.26 -8.41
C ASP A 283 -21.26 8.93 -9.84
N LEU A 284 -21.56 7.67 -10.14
CA LEU A 284 -22.11 7.26 -11.44
C LEU A 284 -23.54 7.77 -11.67
N LEU A 285 -24.38 7.77 -10.63
CA LEU A 285 -25.73 8.33 -10.69
C LEU A 285 -25.71 9.82 -11.05
N LEU A 286 -24.74 10.58 -10.54
CA LEU A 286 -24.58 11.99 -10.89
C LEU A 286 -24.16 12.19 -12.34
N VAL A 287 -23.35 11.30 -12.91
CA VAL A 287 -23.03 11.31 -14.34
C VAL A 287 -24.28 11.06 -15.18
N LEU A 288 -25.09 10.06 -14.81
CA LEU A 288 -26.34 9.76 -15.51
C LEU A 288 -27.34 10.92 -15.40
N ALA A 289 -27.47 11.52 -14.21
CA ALA A 289 -28.34 12.69 -14.01
C ALA A 289 -27.90 13.88 -14.87
N GLN A 290 -26.59 14.15 -14.97
CA GLN A 290 -26.06 15.17 -15.86
C GLN A 290 -26.36 14.85 -17.33
N ALA A 291 -26.17 13.60 -17.77
CA ALA A 291 -26.48 13.19 -19.14
C ALA A 291 -27.97 13.39 -19.49
N VAL A 292 -28.86 13.06 -18.56
CA VAL A 292 -30.31 13.28 -18.71
C VAL A 292 -30.66 14.77 -18.66
N GLU A 293 -30.01 15.57 -17.81
CA GLU A 293 -30.22 17.03 -17.75
C GLU A 293 -29.85 17.70 -19.07
N GLU A 294 -28.69 17.36 -19.63
CA GLU A 294 -28.19 17.89 -20.90
C GLU A 294 -29.10 17.53 -22.08
N THR A 295 -29.75 16.36 -22.05
CA THR A 295 -30.50 15.82 -23.21
C THR A 295 -32.02 16.04 -23.10
N LYS A 296 -32.58 15.91 -21.89
CA LYS A 296 -34.03 15.91 -21.61
C LYS A 296 -34.46 17.03 -20.66
N GLY A 297 -33.52 17.81 -20.14
CA GLY A 297 -33.76 18.96 -19.27
C GLY A 297 -33.77 18.64 -17.77
N PRO A 298 -33.75 19.68 -16.91
CA PRO A 298 -33.52 19.56 -15.47
C PRO A 298 -34.63 18.81 -14.73
N PHE A 299 -35.87 18.88 -15.22
CA PHE A 299 -36.99 18.16 -14.61
C PHE A 299 -36.83 16.64 -14.75
N ALA A 300 -36.42 16.16 -15.94
CA ALA A 300 -36.21 14.74 -16.18
C ALA A 300 -35.07 14.19 -15.32
N ALA A 301 -33.99 14.95 -15.15
CA ALA A 301 -32.87 14.59 -14.29
C ALA A 301 -33.27 14.53 -12.80
N PHE A 302 -34.08 15.51 -12.35
CA PHE A 302 -34.63 15.51 -10.99
C PHE A 302 -35.53 14.28 -10.73
N GLU A 303 -36.43 13.96 -11.65
CA GLU A 303 -37.30 12.79 -11.55
C GLU A 303 -36.51 11.48 -11.48
N LEU A 304 -35.48 11.34 -12.33
CA LEU A 304 -34.56 10.20 -12.29
C LEU A 304 -33.86 10.10 -10.92
N LEU A 305 -33.23 11.18 -10.45
CA LEU A 305 -32.57 11.18 -9.14
C LEU A 305 -33.54 10.81 -8.03
N ARG A 306 -34.78 11.35 -8.08
CA ARG A 306 -35.82 11.06 -7.09
C ARG A 306 -36.18 9.58 -7.07
N GLU A 307 -36.33 8.96 -8.24
CA GLU A 307 -36.60 7.53 -8.36
C GLU A 307 -35.44 6.69 -7.80
N GLN A 308 -34.21 6.99 -8.19
CA GLN A 308 -33.03 6.23 -7.78
C GLN A 308 -32.73 6.37 -6.28
N VAL A 309 -32.85 7.58 -5.72
CA VAL A 309 -32.68 7.82 -4.27
C VAL A 309 -33.80 7.16 -3.45
N ARG A 310 -35.03 7.09 -3.97
CA ARG A 310 -36.11 6.33 -3.31
C ARG A 310 -35.84 4.83 -3.33
N ALA A 311 -35.33 4.30 -4.45
CA ALA A 311 -34.99 2.89 -4.58
C ALA A 311 -33.80 2.52 -3.66
N ARG A 312 -32.83 3.41 -3.51
CA ARG A 312 -31.62 3.22 -2.68
C ARG A 312 -31.32 4.49 -1.86
N PRO A 313 -31.92 4.63 -0.67
CA PRO A 313 -31.73 5.80 0.18
C PRO A 313 -30.26 5.96 0.62
N SER A 314 -29.72 7.16 0.47
CA SER A 314 -28.40 7.57 0.95
C SER A 314 -28.44 9.04 1.33
N LEU A 315 -27.63 9.46 2.31
CA LEU A 315 -27.51 10.86 2.70
C LEU A 315 -26.85 11.68 1.59
N LEU A 316 -25.88 11.10 0.88
CA LEU A 316 -25.27 11.72 -0.30
C LEU A 316 -26.29 11.91 -1.44
N GLY A 317 -27.10 10.90 -1.71
CA GLY A 317 -28.18 10.98 -2.69
C GLY A 317 -29.23 12.02 -2.31
N LEU A 318 -29.60 12.10 -1.03
CA LEU A 318 -30.54 13.09 -0.52
C LEU A 318 -30.00 14.52 -0.64
N ASP A 319 -28.73 14.78 -0.30
CA ASP A 319 -28.11 16.09 -0.50
C ASP A 319 -28.19 16.53 -1.97
N LYS A 320 -27.88 15.62 -2.90
CA LYS A 320 -27.91 15.89 -4.34
C LYS A 320 -29.31 16.11 -4.87
N LEU A 321 -30.30 15.36 -4.37
CA LEU A 321 -31.71 15.57 -4.70
C LEU A 321 -32.20 16.95 -4.25
N LEU A 322 -31.88 17.36 -3.02
CA LEU A 322 -32.22 18.67 -2.47
C LEU A 322 -31.52 19.80 -3.25
N GLU A 323 -30.26 19.60 -3.64
CA GLU A 323 -29.53 20.52 -4.50
C GLU A 323 -30.24 20.75 -5.84
N HIS A 324 -30.72 19.69 -6.51
CA HIS A 324 -31.47 19.83 -7.76
C HIS A 324 -32.83 20.47 -7.57
N GLN A 325 -33.55 20.12 -6.50
CA GLN A 325 -34.86 20.71 -6.20
C GLN A 325 -34.76 22.23 -6.01
N LEU A 326 -33.69 22.70 -5.39
CA LEU A 326 -33.42 24.13 -5.17
C LEU A 326 -33.16 24.93 -6.46
N ARG A 327 -32.88 24.27 -7.60
CA ARG A 327 -32.75 24.92 -8.91
C ARG A 327 -34.11 25.19 -9.57
N GLY A 328 -35.17 24.55 -9.08
CA GLY A 328 -36.53 24.72 -9.57
C GLY A 328 -37.18 26.04 -9.15
N LYS A 329 -38.32 26.36 -9.75
CA LYS A 329 -39.16 27.48 -9.29
C LYS A 329 -39.93 27.04 -8.04
N LEU A 330 -39.64 27.68 -6.91
CA LEU A 330 -40.24 27.43 -5.61
C LEU A 330 -40.72 28.76 -5.02
N ASP A 331 -41.71 28.72 -4.14
CA ASP A 331 -42.04 29.86 -3.27
C ASP A 331 -40.93 30.08 -2.23
N ASP A 332 -40.84 31.31 -1.72
CA ASP A 332 -39.74 31.75 -0.85
C ASP A 332 -39.67 30.93 0.45
N ASP A 333 -40.81 30.58 1.05
CA ASP A 333 -40.85 29.80 2.29
C ASP A 333 -40.32 28.38 2.09
N ARG A 334 -40.81 27.66 1.07
CA ARG A 334 -40.28 26.31 0.74
C ARG A 334 -38.80 26.35 0.37
N MET A 335 -38.36 27.41 -0.31
CA MET A 335 -36.95 27.56 -0.65
C MET A 335 -36.08 27.70 0.60
N GLN A 336 -36.53 28.47 1.60
CA GLN A 336 -35.82 28.61 2.88
C GLN A 336 -35.78 27.29 3.65
N ASP A 337 -36.90 26.56 3.74
CA ASP A 337 -36.98 25.26 4.42
C ASP A 337 -36.06 24.21 3.78
N LEU A 338 -36.03 24.14 2.45
CA LEU A 338 -35.16 23.22 1.72
C LEU A 338 -33.67 23.59 1.88
N ARG A 339 -33.34 24.89 1.91
CA ARG A 339 -31.97 25.36 2.18
C ARG A 339 -31.51 24.96 3.57
N LEU A 340 -32.33 25.17 4.60
CA LEU A 340 -32.03 24.77 5.97
C LEU A 340 -31.82 23.25 6.06
N THR A 341 -32.73 22.48 5.47
CA THR A 341 -32.66 21.01 5.45
C THR A 341 -31.38 20.53 4.80
N ARG A 342 -31.02 21.07 3.63
CA ARG A 342 -29.78 20.73 2.93
C ARG A 342 -28.55 21.16 3.74
N GLU A 343 -28.54 22.33 4.36
CA GLU A 343 -27.41 22.78 5.18
C GLU A 343 -27.12 21.78 6.31
N LEU A 344 -28.16 21.33 7.02
CA LEU A 344 -28.04 20.34 8.09
C LEU A 344 -27.50 19.00 7.58
N ILE A 345 -28.04 18.50 6.45
CA ILE A 345 -27.59 17.23 5.84
C ILE A 345 -26.15 17.35 5.34
N SER A 346 -25.81 18.45 4.66
CA SER A 346 -24.48 18.67 4.07
C SER A 346 -23.36 18.62 5.13
N LYS A 347 -23.62 19.13 6.34
CA LYS A 347 -22.67 19.05 7.47
C LYS A 347 -22.39 17.59 7.87
N HIS A 348 -23.39 16.71 7.77
CA HIS A 348 -23.23 15.28 8.06
C HIS A 348 -22.61 14.51 6.90
N THR A 349 -22.88 14.89 5.64
CA THR A 349 -22.35 14.19 4.46
C THR A 349 -20.89 14.48 4.16
N GLN A 350 -20.30 15.58 4.64
CA GLN A 350 -18.89 15.95 4.36
C GLN A 350 -17.86 14.84 4.63
N ARG A 351 -18.10 13.98 5.62
CA ARG A 351 -17.22 12.84 5.92
C ARG A 351 -17.51 11.63 5.02
N LEU A 352 -18.76 11.49 4.60
CA LEU A 352 -19.26 10.42 3.74
C LEU A 352 -18.79 10.58 2.29
N GLU A 353 -18.57 11.81 1.84
CA GLU A 353 -18.04 12.14 0.50
C GLU A 353 -16.59 11.68 0.24
N ARG A 354 -15.88 11.15 1.25
CA ARG A 354 -14.48 10.75 1.11
C ARG A 354 -14.36 9.33 0.60
N TYR A 355 -13.36 9.08 -0.26
CA TYR A 355 -12.84 7.74 -0.51
C TYR A 355 -12.08 7.26 0.73
N ARG A 356 -12.13 5.95 1.00
CA ARG A 356 -11.48 5.32 2.16
C ARG A 356 -10.61 4.16 1.68
N CYS A 357 -9.35 4.13 2.10
CA CYS A 357 -8.48 2.98 1.92
C CYS A 357 -8.95 1.83 2.80
N GLN A 358 -9.15 0.65 2.20
CA GLN A 358 -9.58 -0.56 2.88
C GLN A 358 -8.44 -1.25 3.65
N SER A 359 -7.17 -0.89 3.38
CA SER A 359 -6.00 -1.45 4.09
C SER A 359 -5.66 -0.67 5.36
N CYS A 360 -5.53 0.66 5.28
CA CYS A 360 -5.03 1.49 6.40
C CYS A 360 -6.04 2.53 6.91
N GLY A 361 -7.23 2.64 6.31
CA GLY A 361 -8.26 3.60 6.71
C GLY A 361 -8.02 5.05 6.29
N PHE A 362 -6.96 5.33 5.52
CA PHE A 362 -6.70 6.67 4.95
C PHE A 362 -7.93 7.21 4.20
N GLN A 363 -8.22 8.50 4.34
CA GLN A 363 -9.39 9.13 3.72
C GLN A 363 -9.00 10.34 2.86
N ALA A 364 -9.55 10.42 1.65
CA ALA A 364 -9.31 11.56 0.75
C ALA A 364 -10.57 11.93 -0.05
N LYS A 365 -10.64 13.20 -0.48
CA LYS A 365 -11.70 13.68 -1.39
C LYS A 365 -11.47 13.26 -2.84
N LYS A 366 -10.20 13.14 -3.23
CA LYS A 366 -9.77 12.68 -4.56
C LYS A 366 -9.49 11.18 -4.50
N PHE A 367 -9.78 10.51 -5.61
CA PHE A 367 -9.43 9.10 -5.80
C PHE A 367 -7.92 8.97 -6.06
N TYR A 368 -7.31 7.90 -5.54
CA TYR A 368 -5.91 7.55 -5.76
C TYR A 368 -5.78 6.05 -6.05
N TRP A 369 -5.04 5.69 -7.08
CA TRP A 369 -4.72 4.30 -7.40
C TRP A 369 -3.77 3.68 -6.36
N GLN A 370 -2.78 4.44 -5.92
CA GLN A 370 -1.88 4.10 -4.82
C GLN A 370 -2.26 4.89 -3.57
N CYS A 371 -2.48 4.21 -2.44
CA CYS A 371 -2.85 4.88 -1.20
C CYS A 371 -1.68 5.73 -0.65
N PRO A 372 -1.84 7.05 -0.46
CA PRO A 372 -0.78 7.89 0.13
C PRO A 372 -0.40 7.52 1.57
N GLY A 373 -1.28 6.80 2.29
CA GLY A 373 -1.03 6.40 3.68
C GLY A 373 -0.24 5.10 3.84
N CYS A 374 -0.45 4.11 2.97
CA CYS A 374 0.16 2.78 3.10
C CYS A 374 0.81 2.24 1.83
N ALA A 375 0.89 3.04 0.76
CA ALA A 375 1.46 2.70 -0.55
C ALA A 375 0.80 1.52 -1.30
N ASN A 376 -0.22 0.87 -0.74
CA ASN A 376 -0.93 -0.22 -1.42
C ASN A 376 -1.72 0.25 -2.64
N TRP A 377 -1.54 -0.45 -3.75
CA TRP A 377 -2.32 -0.32 -4.98
C TRP A 377 -3.73 -0.92 -4.84
N ASP A 378 -4.71 -0.32 -5.51
CA ASP A 378 -6.13 -0.71 -5.54
C ASP A 378 -6.79 -0.88 -4.16
N SER A 379 -6.15 -0.34 -3.11
CA SER A 379 -6.67 -0.39 -1.75
C SER A 379 -7.78 0.64 -1.51
N ILE A 380 -7.87 1.65 -2.37
CA ILE A 380 -8.96 2.62 -2.43
C ILE A 380 -9.82 2.24 -3.63
N VAL A 381 -11.10 1.97 -3.39
CA VAL A 381 -12.10 1.74 -4.46
C VAL A 381 -12.80 3.08 -4.72
N PRO A 382 -13.18 3.43 -5.97
CA PRO A 382 -13.84 4.71 -6.28
C PRO A 382 -15.32 4.70 -5.87
N ARG A 383 -15.55 4.43 -4.58
CA ARG A 383 -16.83 4.51 -3.88
C ARG A 383 -16.67 5.36 -2.63
N ARG A 384 -17.69 6.16 -2.36
CA ARG A 384 -17.79 7.02 -1.19
C ARG A 384 -17.91 6.16 0.07
N ALA A 385 -17.46 6.70 1.20
CA ALA A 385 -17.43 5.97 2.47
C ALA A 385 -18.81 5.42 2.88
N GLU A 386 -19.89 6.16 2.64
CA GLU A 386 -21.26 5.71 2.90
C GLU A 386 -21.59 4.44 2.12
N GLU A 387 -21.18 4.36 0.85
CA GLU A 387 -21.49 3.23 -0.03
C GLU A 387 -20.76 1.95 0.40
N LEU A 388 -19.55 2.08 0.96
CA LEU A 388 -18.77 0.96 1.48
C LEU A 388 -19.38 0.35 2.75
N ASP A 389 -20.04 1.17 3.56
CA ASP A 389 -20.69 0.70 4.79
C ASP A 389 -21.94 -0.16 4.48
N PHE A 390 -22.63 0.12 3.37
CA PHE A 390 -23.80 -0.66 2.91
C PHE A 390 -23.44 -1.83 1.98
N TYR A 391 -22.37 -1.69 1.19
CA TYR A 391 -21.97 -2.65 0.16
C TYR A 391 -20.45 -2.89 0.24
N PRO A 392 -19.99 -3.71 1.20
CA PRO A 392 -18.56 -3.93 1.40
C PRO A 392 -17.97 -4.62 0.17
N VAL A 393 -16.95 -3.98 -0.43
CA VAL A 393 -16.13 -4.62 -1.46
C VAL A 393 -15.16 -5.55 -0.74
N SER A 394 -15.11 -6.84 -1.11
CA SER A 394 -14.20 -7.81 -0.51
C SER A 394 -12.76 -7.31 -0.68
N ALA A 395 -12.12 -6.91 0.42
CA ALA A 395 -10.75 -6.43 0.37
C ALA A 395 -9.83 -7.53 -0.19
N LYS A 396 -8.92 -7.17 -1.10
CA LYS A 396 -7.70 -7.97 -1.30
C LYS A 396 -7.08 -8.13 0.09
N LYS A 397 -6.88 -9.36 0.58
CA LYS A 397 -6.10 -9.60 1.80
C LYS A 397 -4.78 -8.86 1.60
N ALA A 398 -4.48 -7.89 2.45
CA ALA A 398 -3.23 -7.14 2.39
C ALA A 398 -2.07 -8.11 2.64
N ALA A 399 -1.50 -8.67 1.58
CA ALA A 399 -0.19 -9.28 1.62
C ALA A 399 0.81 -8.13 1.56
N HIS A 400 1.06 -7.50 2.70
CA HIS A 400 2.24 -6.70 3.07
C HIS A 400 1.82 -5.85 4.28
N THR A 401 1.99 -6.41 5.46
CA THR A 401 2.25 -5.58 6.63
C THR A 401 3.72 -5.19 6.52
N PRO A 402 4.08 -3.90 6.32
CA PRO A 402 5.46 -3.51 6.55
C PRO A 402 5.74 -3.80 8.02
N ALA A 403 6.57 -4.81 8.28
CA ALA A 403 7.03 -5.16 9.61
C ALA A 403 8.06 -4.13 10.09
N HIS A 404 7.69 -2.84 10.12
CA HIS A 404 8.49 -1.77 10.71
C HIS A 404 7.57 -0.77 11.41
N THR A 405 6.94 -1.23 12.49
CA THR A 405 6.57 -0.37 13.61
C THR A 405 7.02 -1.05 14.90
N HIS A 406 8.04 -0.43 15.51
CA HIS A 406 8.50 -0.45 16.91
C HIS A 406 10.01 -0.69 17.12
#